data_AF-A0A6B8RID9-F1
#
_entry.id   AF-A0A6B8RID9-F1
#
_cell.length_a   1.000
_cell.length_b   1.000
_cell.length_c   1.000
_cell.angle_alpha   90.00
_cell.angle_beta   90.00
_cell.angle_gamma   90.00
#
_symmetry.space_group_name_H-M   'P 1'
#
loop_
_entity.id
_entity.type
_entity.pdbx_description
1 polymer ?
#
loop_
_entity_poly.entity_id
_entity_poly.type
_entity_poly.pdbx_seq_one_letter_code
_entity_poly.pdbx_strand_id
1 'polypeptide(L)' 'MSEKRLLQSMIGDRIWRLRDTNQAEFINEVRRYFALGLPGYKVVRAKYPIIYLKKENSDLI' A
#
# COMPACT_ATOMS: atom_id res chain seq x y z
N MET A 1 -11.53 6.28 -16.04
CA MET A 1 -11.29 6.58 -14.61
C MET A 1 -9.85 7.04 -14.46
N SER A 2 -9.61 8.24 -13.97
CA SER A 2 -8.27 8.86 -13.96
C SER A 2 -7.39 8.27 -12.84
N GLU A 3 -6.39 7.46 -13.20
CA GLU A 3 -5.33 6.99 -12.29
C GLU A 3 -4.50 8.15 -11.68
N LYS A 4 -4.70 9.41 -12.12
CA LYS A 4 -3.96 10.61 -11.68
C LYS A 4 -4.04 10.95 -10.18
N ARG A 5 -4.78 10.21 -9.35
CA ARG A 5 -4.90 10.50 -7.90
C ARG A 5 -4.33 9.44 -6.96
N LEU A 6 -3.75 8.36 -7.48
CA LEU A 6 -3.10 7.36 -6.63
C LEU A 6 -1.64 7.74 -6.40
N LEU A 7 -1.25 7.81 -5.13
CA LEU A 7 0.15 7.93 -4.76
C LEU A 7 0.83 6.60 -5.07
N GLN A 8 1.95 6.68 -5.79
CA GLN A 8 2.81 5.53 -6.06
C GLN A 8 3.95 5.54 -5.06
N SER A 9 4.22 4.39 -4.46
CA SER A 9 5.33 4.21 -3.53
C SER A 9 5.94 2.82 -3.70
N MET A 10 7.01 2.56 -2.96
CA MET A 10 7.75 1.30 -2.97
C MET A 10 7.90 0.78 -1.54
N ILE A 11 8.11 -0.53 -1.45
CA ILE A 11 8.43 -1.28 -0.24
C ILE A 11 9.70 -2.09 -0.51
N GLY A 12 10.42 -2.45 0.54
CA GLY A 12 11.66 -3.21 0.40
C GLY A 12 11.42 -4.64 -0.10
N ASP A 13 12.45 -5.23 -0.73
CA ASP A 13 12.40 -6.58 -1.30
C ASP A 13 12.02 -7.66 -0.28
N ARG A 14 12.37 -7.47 0.99
CA ARG A 14 11.96 -8.38 2.07
C ARG A 14 10.44 -8.54 2.13
N ILE A 15 9.70 -7.44 1.99
CA ILE A 15 8.24 -7.47 2.03
C ILE A 15 7.73 -8.07 0.71
N TRP A 16 8.32 -7.74 -0.44
CA TRP A 16 7.93 -8.34 -1.72
C TRP A 16 8.07 -9.86 -1.75
N ARG A 17 9.10 -10.44 -1.13
CA ARG A 17 9.26 -11.90 -1.05
C ARG A 17 8.09 -12.59 -0.35
N LEU A 18 7.41 -11.92 0.60
CA LEU A 18 6.24 -12.48 1.26
C LEU A 18 5.09 -12.70 0.29
N ARG A 19 4.99 -11.93 -0.80
CA ARG A 19 3.89 -12.05 -1.76
C ARG A 19 3.79 -13.47 -2.34
N ASP A 20 4.92 -14.09 -2.62
CA ASP A 20 4.98 -15.38 -3.30
C ASP A 20 4.93 -16.56 -2.32
N THR A 21 5.25 -16.34 -1.03
CA THR A 21 5.28 -17.39 0.01
C THR A 21 4.13 -17.34 1.01
N ASN A 22 3.64 -16.15 1.33
CA ASN A 22 2.56 -15.92 2.29
C ASN A 22 1.83 -14.61 1.99
N GLN A 23 0.80 -14.70 1.16
CA GLN A 23 0.03 -13.55 0.72
C GLN A 23 -0.67 -12.80 1.87
N ALA A 24 -1.09 -13.50 2.93
CA ALA A 24 -1.73 -12.87 4.09
C ALA A 24 -0.73 -12.00 4.86
N GLU A 25 0.46 -12.53 5.12
CA GLU A 25 1.55 -11.77 5.76
C GLU A 25 2.02 -10.61 4.88
N PHE A 26 2.07 -10.79 3.55
CA PHE A 26 2.36 -9.70 2.63
C PHE A 26 1.36 -8.54 2.79
N ILE A 27 0.05 -8.83 2.80
CA ILE A 27 -0.99 -7.79 2.95
C ILE A 27 -0.84 -7.08 4.32
N ASN A 28 -0.65 -7.84 5.40
CA ASN A 28 -0.49 -7.30 6.73
C ASN A 28 0.75 -6.40 6.85
N GLU A 29 1.88 -6.86 6.32
CA GLU A 29 3.15 -6.14 6.40
C GLU A 29 3.14 -4.85 5.56
N VAL A 30 2.57 -4.90 4.35
CA VAL A 30 2.41 -3.70 3.51
C VAL A 30 1.51 -2.67 4.19
N ARG A 31 0.42 -3.09 4.83
CA ARG A 31 -0.45 -2.18 5.58
C ARG A 31 0.28 -1.56 6.77
N ARG A 32 1.02 -2.35 7.56
CA ARG A 32 1.81 -1.84 8.70
C ARG A 32 2.87 -0.83 8.25
N TYR A 33 3.59 -1.16 7.18
CA TYR A 33 4.62 -0.28 6.60
C TYR A 33 4.06 1.10 6.25
N PHE A 34 2.93 1.16 5.53
CA PHE A 34 2.34 2.44 5.14
C PHE A 34 1.55 3.13 6.25
N ALA A 35 1.00 2.41 7.22
CA ALA A 35 0.36 3.03 8.38
C ALA A 35 1.36 3.84 9.22
N LEU A 36 2.62 3.40 9.29
CA LEU A 36 3.69 4.11 10.00
C LEU A 36 4.25 5.29 9.20
N GLY A 37 4.50 5.11 7.90
CA GLY A 37 5.14 6.13 7.07
C GLY A 37 4.19 7.14 6.44
N LEU A 38 2.92 6.78 6.23
CA LEU A 38 1.92 7.57 5.51
C LEU A 38 0.53 7.43 6.18
N PRO A 39 0.35 7.98 7.40
CA PRO A 39 -0.96 8.02 8.03
C PRO A 39 -1.97 8.76 7.13
N GLY A 40 -3.22 8.28 7.09
CA GLY A 40 -4.26 8.82 6.21
C GLY A 40 -4.16 8.36 4.75
N TYR A 41 -3.35 7.35 4.44
CA TYR A 41 -3.34 6.67 3.15
C TYR A 41 -3.69 5.20 3.29
N LYS A 42 -4.45 4.68 2.33
CA LYS A 42 -4.82 3.26 2.24
C LYS A 42 -4.25 2.61 1.00
N VAL A 43 -3.72 1.41 1.16
CA VAL A 43 -3.21 0.57 0.07
C VAL A 43 -4.40 0.04 -0.73
N VAL A 44 -4.44 0.35 -2.03
CA VAL A 44 -5.53 -0.08 -2.92
C VAL A 44 -5.09 -1.09 -3.97
N ARG A 45 -3.79 -1.12 -4.31
CA ARG A 45 -3.24 -2.06 -5.28
C ARG A 45 -1.75 -2.28 -5.06
N ALA A 46 -1.28 -3.50 -5.30
CA ALA A 46 0.14 -3.83 -5.39
C ALA A 46 0.44 -4.38 -6.79
N LYS A 47 1.44 -3.82 -7.47
CA LYS A 47 1.97 -4.30 -8.76
C LYS A 47 3.47 -4.08 -8.77
N TYR A 48 4.26 -5.14 -8.65
CA TYR A 48 5.71 -5.04 -8.51
C TYR A 48 6.33 -4.10 -9.58
N PRO A 49 7.18 -3.14 -9.19
CA PRO A 49 7.65 -2.86 -7.82
C PRO A 49 6.81 -1.80 -7.05
N ILE A 50 5.69 -1.37 -7.61
CA ILE A 50 4.86 -0.25 -7.15
C ILE A 50 3.71 -0.69 -6.22
N ILE A 51 3.53 0.06 -5.14
CA ILE A 51 2.32 0.05 -4.31
C ILE A 51 1.54 1.33 -4.59
N TYR A 52 0.25 1.18 -4.86
CA TYR A 52 -0.67 2.30 -5.09
C TYR A 52 -1.48 2.55 -3.82
N LEU A 53 -1.45 3.80 -3.41
CA LEU A 53 -2.10 4.32 -2.21
C LEU A 53 -3.15 5.34 -2.61
N LYS A 54 -4.29 5.31 -1.95
CA LYS A 54 -5.32 6.34 -2.06
C LYS A 54 -5.34 7.10 -0.75
N LYS A 55 -5.36 8.44 -0.83
CA LYS A 55 -5.60 9.26 0.36
C LYS A 55 -6.99 8.91 0.92
N GLU A 56 -7.03 8.64 2.21
CA GLU A 56 -8.27 8.49 2.94
C GLU A 56 -8.81 9.89 3.20
N ASN A 57 -9.89 10.24 2.49
CA ASN A 57 -10.67 11.41 2.85
C ASN A 57 -11.48 11.02 4.08
N SER A 58 -10.98 11.37 5.27
CA SER A 58 -11.86 11.53 6.43
C SER A 58 -12.71 12.78 6.19
N ASP A 59 -13.72 12.66 5.33
CA ASP A 59 -14.88 13.53 5.43
C ASP A 59 -15.61 13.11 6.72
N LEU A 60 -15.17 13.70 7.83
CA LEU A 60 -15.95 13.75 9.07
C LEU A 60 -17.20 14.57 8.73
N ILE A 61 -18.33 13.88 8.60
CA ILE A 61 -19.68 14.46 8.63
C ILE A 61 -20.06 14.66 10.10
#